data_AF-E9B387-F1
#
_entry.id   AF-E9B387-F1
#
_cell.length_a   1.000
_cell.length_b   1.000
_cell.length_c   1.000
_cell.angle_alpha   90.00
_cell.angle_beta   90.00
_cell.angle_gamma   90.00
#
_symmetry.space_group_name_H-M   'P 1'
#
loop_
_entity.id
_entity.type
_entity.pdbx_description
1 polymer ?
#
loop_
_entity_poly.entity_id
_entity_poly.type
_entity_poly.pdbx_seq_one_letter_code
_entity_poly.pdbx_strand_id
1 'polypeptide(L)'
;MLTEILDIDEHLATLNRCENIGEADVKRLCLKAKEIFTSEENVHKIPAPCTIVGDIHGQFYDLLELFRVGGEIPDTNYVFMGDFVDRGYHSVESFLLLLVLKIKYSRRVALVRGNHESRQITQVYGFYDECLRKYGSINVWRYCTDVFDLLPLASVVEGKIFCVHAGLSPSIQTVDQMRSIRRNCEVPHEGAMCDLLWSDPEDIDGWGLSPRGAGYLFGGDVVCQFNETNKLDLICRSHQLVMEGYKAMFNDTLVTVWSAPNYCYRCGNVASILELDEHLNKNFKIFEAAPAEAREAGQRNEVPAYFL
;
A
#
# COMPACT_ATOMS: atom_id res chain seq x y z
N MET A 1 -21.18 30.31 12.21
CA MET A 1 -20.79 29.49 11.05
C MET A 1 -21.00 28.05 11.47
N LEU A 2 -21.99 27.39 10.90
CA LEU A 2 -22.16 25.95 11.05
C LEU A 2 -20.90 25.30 10.46
N THR A 3 -20.12 24.62 11.29
CA THR A 3 -19.14 23.65 10.79
C THR A 3 -19.94 22.62 10.00
N GLU A 4 -19.90 22.70 8.67
CA GLU A 4 -20.38 21.63 7.80
C GLU A 4 -19.75 20.33 8.29
N ILE A 5 -20.61 19.41 8.73
CA ILE A 5 -20.21 18.09 9.19
C ILE A 5 -19.65 17.37 7.97
N LEU A 6 -18.44 16.81 8.09
CA LEU A 6 -17.83 16.00 7.05
C LEU A 6 -18.66 14.73 6.85
N ASP A 7 -19.39 14.64 5.74
CA ASP A 7 -20.22 13.48 5.41
C ASP A 7 -19.36 12.38 4.77
N ILE A 8 -18.89 11.48 5.62
CA ILE A 8 -18.04 10.35 5.22
C ILE A 8 -18.78 9.39 4.28
N ASP A 9 -20.10 9.26 4.40
CA ASP A 9 -20.89 8.32 3.61
C ASP A 9 -21.12 8.85 2.20
N GLU A 10 -21.39 10.16 2.07
CA GLU A 10 -21.46 10.83 0.78
C GLU A 10 -20.13 10.78 0.02
N HIS A 11 -19.01 11.04 0.70
CA HIS A 11 -17.69 10.93 0.08
C HIS A 11 -17.37 9.50 -0.33
N LEU A 12 -17.69 8.50 0.50
CA LEU A 12 -17.52 7.09 0.14
C LEU A 12 -18.33 6.72 -1.10
N ALA A 13 -19.61 7.13 -1.15
CA ALA A 13 -20.48 6.87 -2.28
C ALA A 13 -19.97 7.54 -3.58
N THR A 14 -19.44 8.75 -3.48
CA THR A 14 -18.87 9.51 -4.60
C THR A 14 -17.60 8.85 -5.12
N LEU A 15 -16.66 8.54 -4.22
CA LEU A 15 -15.40 7.90 -4.58
C LEU A 15 -15.61 6.50 -5.15
N ASN A 16 -16.59 5.73 -4.68
CA ASN A 16 -16.95 4.42 -5.26
C ASN A 16 -17.38 4.49 -6.73
N ARG A 17 -17.80 5.65 -7.23
CA ARG A 17 -18.09 5.89 -8.66
C ARG A 17 -16.90 6.43 -9.44
N CYS A 18 -15.70 6.45 -8.84
CA CYS A 18 -14.50 7.09 -9.39
C CYS A 18 -14.69 8.60 -9.65
N GLU A 19 -15.52 9.28 -8.84
CA GLU A 19 -15.76 10.72 -8.96
C GLU A 19 -14.90 11.51 -7.97
N ASN A 20 -14.39 12.67 -8.42
CA ASN A 20 -13.63 13.57 -7.56
C ASN A 20 -14.54 14.26 -6.52
N ILE A 21 -14.04 14.37 -5.29
CA ILE A 21 -14.62 15.22 -4.24
C ILE A 21 -13.97 16.61 -4.27
N GLY A 22 -14.54 17.61 -3.60
CA GLY A 22 -13.99 18.98 -3.61
C GLY A 22 -12.64 19.11 -2.88
N GLU A 23 -11.78 20.05 -3.30
CA GLU A 23 -10.46 20.29 -2.65
C GLU A 23 -10.61 20.56 -1.14
N ALA A 24 -11.66 21.27 -0.72
CA ALA A 24 -11.97 21.51 0.69
C ALA A 24 -12.30 20.22 1.45
N ASP A 25 -13.02 19.28 0.82
CA ASP A 25 -13.34 17.97 1.40
C ASP A 25 -12.09 17.11 1.52
N VAL A 26 -11.26 17.08 0.49
CA VAL A 26 -9.95 16.40 0.53
C VAL A 26 -9.14 16.91 1.72
N LYS A 27 -9.05 18.24 1.89
CA LYS A 27 -8.34 18.84 3.02
C LYS A 27 -8.90 18.34 4.36
N ARG A 28 -10.23 18.35 4.53
CA ARG A 28 -10.90 17.89 5.75
C ARG A 28 -10.65 16.40 6.03
N LEU A 29 -10.72 15.55 5.01
CA LEU A 29 -10.42 14.12 5.10
C LEU A 29 -8.97 13.89 5.50
N CYS A 30 -8.02 14.56 4.85
CA CYS A 30 -6.61 14.47 5.20
C CYS A 30 -6.37 14.90 6.65
N LEU A 31 -6.95 16.01 7.12
CA LEU A 31 -6.83 16.44 8.52
C LEU A 31 -7.34 15.39 9.50
N LYS A 32 -8.52 14.80 9.24
CA LYS A 32 -9.09 13.73 10.08
C LYS A 32 -8.25 12.46 10.05
N ALA A 33 -7.69 12.10 8.90
CA ALA A 33 -6.78 10.97 8.79
C ALA A 33 -5.47 11.21 9.57
N LYS A 34 -4.92 12.42 9.53
CA LYS A 34 -3.73 12.78 10.32
C LYS A 34 -3.97 12.61 11.82
N GLU A 35 -5.15 12.94 12.32
CA GLU A 35 -5.53 12.68 13.73
C GLU A 35 -5.48 11.19 14.06
N ILE A 36 -6.05 10.34 13.20
CA ILE A 36 -6.03 8.88 13.36
C ILE A 36 -4.59 8.36 13.32
N PHE A 37 -3.86 8.63 12.24
CA PHE A 37 -2.51 8.09 12.06
C PHE A 37 -1.52 8.61 13.10
N THR A 38 -1.66 9.84 13.62
CA THR A 38 -0.80 10.33 14.71
C THR A 38 -0.94 9.48 15.97
N SER A 39 -2.11 8.89 16.22
CA SER A 39 -2.35 8.01 17.36
C SER A 39 -1.89 6.56 17.14
N GLU A 40 -1.57 6.17 15.91
CA GLU A 40 -1.16 4.81 15.56
C GLU A 40 0.35 4.58 15.74
N GLU A 41 0.71 3.37 16.16
CA GLU A 41 2.11 2.94 16.25
C GLU A 41 2.69 2.70 14.84
N ASN A 42 4.03 2.67 14.72
CA ASN A 42 4.68 2.33 13.43
C ASN A 42 4.35 0.90 12.96
N VAL A 43 3.99 0.01 13.88
CA VAL A 43 3.66 -1.38 13.60
C VAL A 43 2.26 -1.67 14.12
N HIS A 44 1.31 -1.87 13.20
CA HIS A 44 -0.04 -2.26 13.61
C HIS A 44 -0.08 -3.68 14.16
N LYS A 45 -1.02 -3.92 15.08
CA LYS A 45 -1.40 -5.26 15.51
C LYS A 45 -2.77 -5.57 14.93
N ILE A 46 -2.85 -6.60 14.10
CA ILE A 46 -4.06 -6.93 13.34
C ILE A 46 -4.56 -8.31 13.77
N PRO A 47 -5.84 -8.46 14.14
CA PRO A 47 -6.40 -9.77 14.41
C PRO A 47 -6.75 -10.49 13.11
N ALA A 48 -6.72 -11.81 13.13
CA ALA A 48 -7.35 -12.65 12.12
C ALA A 48 -8.88 -12.75 12.37
N PRO A 49 -9.71 -13.02 11.34
CA PRO A 49 -9.34 -13.17 9.93
C PRO A 49 -9.06 -11.81 9.28
N CYS A 50 -8.22 -11.78 8.25
CA CYS A 50 -7.96 -10.58 7.46
C CYS A 50 -7.46 -10.89 6.05
N THR A 51 -7.57 -9.90 5.18
CA THR A 51 -7.08 -9.94 3.80
C THR A 51 -5.89 -8.99 3.65
N ILE A 52 -4.75 -9.51 3.23
CA ILE A 52 -3.52 -8.76 2.96
C ILE A 52 -3.45 -8.44 1.47
N VAL A 53 -3.17 -7.17 1.17
CA VAL A 53 -3.19 -6.57 -0.16
C VAL A 53 -1.84 -5.93 -0.46
N GLY A 54 -1.32 -6.19 -1.66
CA GLY A 54 -0.09 -5.58 -2.18
C GLY A 54 -0.34 -4.25 -2.89
N ASP A 55 0.48 -3.97 -3.90
CA ASP A 55 0.50 -2.71 -4.64
C ASP A 55 -0.80 -2.49 -5.44
N ILE A 56 -1.27 -1.24 -5.50
CA ILE A 56 -2.50 -0.83 -6.19
C ILE A 56 -2.21 0.15 -7.34
N HIS A 57 -1.27 1.07 -7.14
CA HIS A 57 -0.78 2.01 -8.15
C HIS A 57 -1.89 2.72 -8.95
N GLY A 58 -2.85 3.31 -8.26
CA GLY A 58 -3.91 4.10 -8.88
C GLY A 58 -4.80 3.35 -9.88
N GLN A 59 -4.79 2.02 -9.86
CA GLN A 59 -5.68 1.18 -10.69
C GLN A 59 -7.05 1.02 -10.02
N PHE A 60 -7.80 2.11 -9.94
CA PHE A 60 -9.05 2.22 -9.19
C PHE A 60 -10.09 1.12 -9.49
N TYR A 61 -10.32 0.80 -10.76
CA TYR A 61 -11.30 -0.22 -11.12
C TYR A 61 -10.86 -1.63 -10.71
N ASP A 62 -9.55 -1.89 -10.67
CA ASP A 62 -9.00 -3.15 -10.18
C ASP A 62 -9.07 -3.21 -8.65
N LEU A 63 -8.97 -2.06 -7.96
CA LEU A 63 -9.25 -1.97 -6.52
C LEU A 63 -10.73 -2.30 -6.21
N LEU A 64 -11.68 -1.91 -7.05
CA LEU A 64 -13.08 -2.34 -6.88
C LEU A 64 -13.27 -3.84 -7.10
N GLU A 65 -12.58 -4.42 -8.09
CA GLU A 65 -12.60 -5.86 -8.31
C GLU A 65 -11.96 -6.61 -7.13
N LEU A 66 -10.88 -6.06 -6.56
CA LEU A 66 -10.26 -6.59 -5.34
C LEU A 66 -11.26 -6.70 -4.18
N PHE A 67 -12.12 -5.70 -3.96
CA PHE A 67 -13.15 -5.78 -2.92
C PHE A 67 -14.21 -6.83 -3.22
N ARG A 68 -14.59 -7.02 -4.50
CA ARG A 68 -15.52 -8.10 -4.88
C ARG A 68 -14.93 -9.48 -4.62
N VAL A 69 -13.64 -9.65 -4.84
CA VAL A 69 -12.92 -10.93 -4.66
C VAL A 69 -12.62 -11.19 -3.18
N GLY A 70 -12.13 -10.18 -2.46
CA GLY A 70 -11.69 -10.28 -1.07
C GLY A 70 -12.78 -10.08 -0.02
N GLY A 71 -13.95 -9.58 -0.40
CA GLY A 71 -15.05 -9.29 0.51
C GLY A 71 -15.18 -7.80 0.87
N GLU A 72 -16.39 -7.37 1.17
CA GLU A 72 -16.67 -5.96 1.44
C GLU A 72 -16.27 -5.56 2.88
N ILE A 73 -15.95 -4.28 3.05
CA ILE A 73 -15.73 -3.66 4.36
C ILE A 73 -17.10 -3.14 4.85
N PRO A 74 -17.53 -3.41 6.11
CA PRO A 74 -16.72 -3.77 7.27
C PRO A 74 -16.68 -5.26 7.64
N ASP A 75 -17.26 -6.13 6.83
CA ASP A 75 -17.33 -7.57 7.14
C ASP A 75 -15.95 -8.23 7.09
N THR A 76 -15.05 -7.69 6.26
CA THR A 76 -13.67 -8.15 6.10
C THR A 76 -12.66 -7.13 6.66
N ASN A 77 -11.66 -7.62 7.41
CA ASN A 77 -10.52 -6.80 7.83
C ASN A 77 -9.45 -6.77 6.71
N TYR A 78 -8.82 -5.63 6.49
CA TYR A 78 -7.83 -5.45 5.43
C TYR A 78 -6.51 -4.87 5.94
N VAL A 79 -5.41 -5.39 5.38
CA VAL A 79 -4.05 -4.84 5.52
C VAL A 79 -3.53 -4.50 4.13
N PHE A 80 -3.42 -3.23 3.81
CA PHE A 80 -2.83 -2.77 2.56
C PHE A 80 -1.37 -2.39 2.76
N MET A 81 -0.48 -2.99 1.96
CA MET A 81 0.98 -2.88 2.09
C MET A 81 1.59 -1.75 1.24
N GLY A 82 0.90 -0.61 1.08
CA GLY A 82 1.44 0.57 0.41
C GLY A 82 1.27 0.58 -1.11
N ASP A 83 1.92 1.58 -1.74
CA ASP A 83 1.90 1.82 -3.18
C ASP A 83 0.47 1.96 -3.73
N PHE A 84 -0.24 2.91 -3.13
CA PHE A 84 -1.62 3.26 -3.50
C PHE A 84 -1.67 4.14 -4.75
N VAL A 85 -0.62 4.94 -4.95
CA VAL A 85 -0.55 6.00 -5.97
C VAL A 85 0.51 5.72 -7.03
N ASP A 86 0.57 6.64 -8.00
CA ASP A 86 1.42 6.62 -9.19
C ASP A 86 1.09 5.52 -10.19
N ARG A 87 1.61 5.69 -11.40
CA ARG A 87 1.38 4.85 -12.59
C ARG A 87 -0.07 4.89 -13.06
N GLY A 88 -1.04 4.37 -12.33
CA GLY A 88 -2.44 4.38 -12.74
C GLY A 88 -3.03 5.78 -12.87
N TYR A 89 -4.09 5.91 -13.67
CA TYR A 89 -4.73 7.20 -13.95
C TYR A 89 -5.61 7.76 -12.82
N HIS A 90 -5.86 6.94 -11.79
CA HIS A 90 -6.85 7.19 -10.74
C HIS A 90 -6.25 7.05 -9.33
N SER A 91 -5.02 7.54 -9.14
CA SER A 91 -4.33 7.52 -7.84
C SER A 91 -5.06 8.36 -6.80
N VAL A 92 -5.62 9.51 -7.19
CA VAL A 92 -6.43 10.38 -6.32
C VAL A 92 -7.62 9.62 -5.76
N GLU A 93 -8.44 9.02 -6.63
CA GLU A 93 -9.65 8.31 -6.21
C GLU A 93 -9.29 7.06 -5.41
N SER A 94 -8.25 6.32 -5.82
CA SER A 94 -7.80 5.11 -5.12
C SER A 94 -7.34 5.42 -3.70
N PHE A 95 -6.45 6.40 -3.53
CA PHE A 95 -5.96 6.76 -2.21
C PHE A 95 -7.07 7.38 -1.34
N LEU A 96 -7.90 8.28 -1.89
CA LEU A 96 -8.98 8.89 -1.12
C LEU A 96 -10.06 7.87 -0.71
N LEU A 97 -10.36 6.87 -1.55
CA LEU A 97 -11.27 5.77 -1.19
C LEU A 97 -10.72 5.00 0.02
N LEU A 98 -9.46 4.57 -0.04
CA LEU A 98 -8.79 3.89 1.08
C LEU A 98 -8.74 4.77 2.34
N LEU A 99 -8.50 6.07 2.18
CA LEU A 99 -8.48 7.03 3.28
C LEU A 99 -9.84 7.19 3.96
N VAL A 100 -10.91 7.27 3.18
CA VAL A 100 -12.30 7.34 3.68
C VAL A 100 -12.67 6.03 4.39
N LEU A 101 -12.30 4.88 3.82
CA LEU A 101 -12.49 3.58 4.47
C LEU A 101 -11.73 3.48 5.79
N LYS A 102 -10.48 3.97 5.85
CA LYS A 102 -9.70 4.06 7.09
C LYS A 102 -10.36 4.97 8.12
N ILE A 103 -10.90 6.12 7.70
CA ILE A 103 -11.59 7.04 8.62
C ILE A 103 -12.87 6.42 9.16
N LYS A 104 -13.65 5.75 8.31
CA LYS A 104 -14.93 5.14 8.68
C LYS A 104 -14.76 3.89 9.53
N TYR A 105 -13.75 3.07 9.21
CA TYR A 105 -13.54 1.75 9.78
C TYR A 105 -12.09 1.58 10.25
N SER A 106 -11.63 2.50 11.10
CA SER A 106 -10.22 2.61 11.52
C SER A 106 -9.60 1.34 12.13
N ARG A 107 -10.43 0.48 12.74
CA ARG A 107 -10.03 -0.81 13.32
C ARG A 107 -10.07 -1.99 12.35
N ARG A 108 -10.67 -1.80 11.17
CA ARG A 108 -10.85 -2.83 10.12
C ARG A 108 -9.87 -2.67 8.97
N VAL A 109 -9.38 -1.45 8.73
CA VAL A 109 -8.47 -1.13 7.62
C VAL A 109 -7.13 -0.64 8.17
N ALA A 110 -6.07 -1.36 7.84
CA ALA A 110 -4.69 -0.94 8.06
C ALA A 110 -4.08 -0.50 6.73
N LEU A 111 -3.50 0.69 6.71
CA LEU A 111 -2.72 1.22 5.58
C LEU A 111 -1.28 1.34 6.03
N VAL A 112 -0.38 0.62 5.37
CA VAL A 112 1.07 0.72 5.55
C VAL A 112 1.64 1.58 4.43
N ARG A 113 2.69 2.34 4.71
CA ARG A 113 3.38 3.20 3.73
C ARG A 113 4.13 2.34 2.72
N GLY A 114 4.00 2.64 1.43
CA GLY A 114 4.88 2.14 0.37
C GLY A 114 5.94 3.17 -0.01
N ASN A 115 6.83 2.83 -0.94
CA ASN A 115 7.83 3.79 -1.40
C ASN A 115 7.24 4.89 -2.29
N HIS A 116 6.09 4.64 -2.93
CA HIS A 116 5.39 5.65 -3.72
C HIS A 116 4.64 6.68 -2.89
N GLU A 117 4.41 6.44 -1.60
CA GLU A 117 3.89 7.46 -0.67
C GLU A 117 5.01 8.43 -0.21
N SER A 118 5.70 9.03 -1.19
CA SER A 118 6.84 9.93 -1.07
C SER A 118 6.67 11.13 -2.00
N ARG A 119 7.08 12.33 -1.54
CA ARG A 119 7.05 13.54 -2.39
C ARG A 119 7.96 13.41 -3.60
N GLN A 120 9.15 12.84 -3.43
CA GLN A 120 10.12 12.71 -4.51
C GLN A 120 9.63 11.76 -5.60
N ILE A 121 9.04 10.63 -5.21
CA ILE A 121 8.54 9.61 -6.14
C ILE A 121 7.30 10.12 -6.87
N THR A 122 6.32 10.67 -6.15
CA THR A 122 5.06 11.16 -6.75
C THR A 122 5.22 12.33 -7.71
N GLN A 123 6.30 13.10 -7.61
CA GLN A 123 6.64 14.16 -8.55
C GLN A 123 7.08 13.63 -9.92
N VAL A 124 7.52 12.37 -10.00
CA VAL A 124 8.06 11.77 -11.22
C VAL A 124 7.08 10.77 -11.83
N TYR A 125 6.33 10.04 -11.00
CA TYR A 125 5.59 8.85 -11.44
C TYR A 125 4.07 9.01 -11.56
N GLY A 126 3.58 10.25 -11.48
CA GLY A 126 2.28 10.63 -12.02
C GLY A 126 1.30 11.25 -11.02
N PHE A 127 1.39 10.97 -9.73
CA PHE A 127 0.40 11.44 -8.75
C PHE A 127 0.41 12.98 -8.59
N TYR A 128 1.57 13.61 -8.65
CA TYR A 128 1.68 15.08 -8.64
C TYR A 128 0.92 15.70 -9.82
N ASP A 129 1.19 15.22 -11.03
CA ASP A 129 0.54 15.71 -12.26
C ASP A 129 -0.95 15.39 -12.29
N GLU A 130 -1.35 14.23 -11.75
CA GLU A 130 -2.74 13.85 -11.59
C GLU A 130 -3.50 14.83 -10.70
N CYS A 131 -2.94 15.17 -9.53
CA CYS A 131 -3.53 16.15 -8.62
C CYS A 131 -3.66 17.53 -9.28
N LEU A 132 -2.59 18.01 -9.93
CA LEU A 132 -2.60 19.30 -10.61
C LEU A 132 -3.65 19.34 -11.73
N ARG A 133 -3.77 18.26 -12.51
CA ARG A 133 -4.75 18.15 -13.59
C ARG A 133 -6.20 18.10 -13.09
N LYS A 134 -6.48 17.36 -12.02
CA LYS A 134 -7.85 17.15 -11.50
C LYS A 134 -8.36 18.36 -10.71
N TYR A 135 -7.48 19.07 -10.01
CA TYR A 135 -7.88 20.16 -9.10
C TYR A 135 -7.42 21.55 -9.55
N GLY A 136 -6.57 21.65 -10.58
CA GLY A 136 -5.99 22.94 -11.02
C GLY A 136 -4.99 23.55 -10.04
N SER A 137 -4.65 22.83 -8.97
CA SER A 137 -3.74 23.26 -7.91
C SER A 137 -2.97 22.07 -7.34
N ILE A 138 -1.83 22.32 -6.70
CA ILE A 138 -1.03 21.29 -6.03
C ILE A 138 -1.49 21.02 -4.58
N ASN A 139 -2.57 21.66 -4.12
CA ASN A 139 -2.98 21.58 -2.72
C ASN A 139 -3.39 20.17 -2.32
N VAL A 140 -4.12 19.45 -3.16
CA VAL A 140 -4.48 18.05 -2.92
C VAL A 140 -3.24 17.16 -2.77
N TRP A 141 -2.25 17.30 -3.66
CA TRP A 141 -0.98 16.58 -3.54
C TRP A 141 -0.28 16.88 -2.20
N ARG A 142 -0.26 18.15 -1.77
CA ARG A 142 0.30 18.55 -0.46
C ARG A 142 -0.46 17.91 0.70
N TYR A 143 -1.79 17.90 0.66
CA TYR A 143 -2.61 17.31 1.72
C TYR A 143 -2.40 15.80 1.82
N CYS A 144 -2.34 15.10 0.70
CA CYS A 144 -2.08 13.66 0.68
C CYS A 144 -0.66 13.31 1.13
N THR A 145 0.36 14.03 0.65
CA THR A 145 1.76 13.80 1.07
C THR A 145 2.01 14.11 2.54
N ASP A 146 1.30 15.07 3.12
CA ASP A 146 1.30 15.29 4.57
C ASP A 146 0.65 14.15 5.36
N VAL A 147 -0.28 13.39 4.77
CA VAL A 147 -0.81 12.15 5.36
C VAL A 147 0.19 11.01 5.20
N PHE A 148 0.86 10.92 4.06
CA PHE A 148 1.86 9.87 3.78
C PHE A 148 2.94 9.80 4.85
N ASP A 149 3.40 10.96 5.35
CA ASP A 149 4.39 11.04 6.43
C ASP A 149 3.95 10.32 7.73
N LEU A 150 2.65 10.17 7.94
CA LEU A 150 2.11 9.56 9.15
C LEU A 150 1.71 8.09 8.96
N LEU A 151 1.76 7.57 7.73
CA LEU A 151 1.42 6.17 7.45
C LEU A 151 2.36 5.22 8.20
N PRO A 152 1.83 4.24 8.95
CA PRO A 152 2.61 3.20 9.63
C PRO A 152 3.50 2.41 8.66
N LEU A 153 4.58 1.83 9.17
CA LEU A 153 5.63 1.20 8.36
C LEU A 153 5.44 -0.32 8.20
N ALA A 154 4.67 -0.94 9.10
CA ALA A 154 4.41 -2.37 9.04
C ALA A 154 3.13 -2.74 9.80
N SER A 155 2.72 -3.99 9.66
CA SER A 155 1.67 -4.63 10.47
C SER A 155 2.13 -6.01 10.91
N VAL A 156 1.60 -6.52 12.02
CA VAL A 156 1.76 -7.91 12.44
C VAL A 156 0.38 -8.51 12.67
N VAL A 157 0.05 -9.56 11.91
CA VAL A 157 -1.20 -10.30 12.04
C VAL A 157 -1.02 -11.44 13.06
N GLU A 158 -1.86 -11.47 14.09
CA GLU A 158 -1.86 -12.48 15.18
C GLU A 158 -0.49 -12.71 15.84
N GLY A 159 0.41 -11.72 15.81
CA GLY A 159 1.77 -11.88 16.31
C GLY A 159 2.65 -12.82 15.48
N LYS A 160 2.18 -13.30 14.33
CA LYS A 160 2.79 -14.38 13.55
C LYS A 160 3.20 -14.02 12.14
N ILE A 161 2.47 -13.12 11.48
CA ILE A 161 2.72 -12.74 10.09
C ILE A 161 3.12 -11.28 10.03
N PHE A 162 4.36 -11.01 9.68
CA PHE A 162 4.89 -9.65 9.54
C PHE A 162 4.61 -9.14 8.14
N CYS A 163 3.86 -8.04 8.03
CA CYS A 163 3.48 -7.40 6.78
C CYS A 163 4.24 -6.08 6.64
N VAL A 164 4.97 -5.92 5.55
CA VAL A 164 5.75 -4.71 5.23
C VAL A 164 5.63 -4.43 3.75
N HIS A 165 5.75 -3.17 3.31
CA HIS A 165 5.72 -2.91 1.87
C HIS A 165 6.88 -3.60 1.15
N ALA A 166 8.12 -3.28 1.55
CA ALA A 166 9.29 -3.80 0.86
C ALA A 166 9.89 -5.05 1.50
N GLY A 167 10.76 -4.86 2.47
CA GLY A 167 11.55 -5.97 3.00
C GLY A 167 12.28 -5.61 4.28
N LEU A 168 13.34 -6.34 4.54
CA LEU A 168 14.11 -6.23 5.77
C LEU A 168 15.19 -5.14 5.66
N SER A 169 15.71 -4.74 6.82
CA SER A 169 16.84 -3.80 6.95
C SER A 169 17.97 -4.44 7.74
N PRO A 170 19.25 -4.28 7.35
CA PRO A 170 20.38 -4.72 8.16
C PRO A 170 20.46 -3.97 9.51
N SER A 171 19.78 -2.82 9.62
CA SER A 171 19.70 -2.02 10.84
C SER A 171 18.57 -2.46 11.79
N ILE A 172 17.71 -3.40 11.37
CA ILE A 172 16.53 -3.83 12.13
C ILE A 172 16.53 -5.35 12.28
N GLN A 173 16.77 -5.80 13.51
CA GLN A 173 16.75 -7.21 13.88
C GLN A 173 15.41 -7.61 14.52
N THR A 174 14.71 -6.65 15.13
CA THR A 174 13.43 -6.92 15.79
C THR A 174 12.31 -5.99 15.33
N VAL A 175 11.07 -6.50 15.33
CA VAL A 175 9.87 -5.70 15.06
C VAL A 175 9.75 -4.54 16.05
N ASP A 176 10.16 -4.72 17.30
CA ASP A 176 10.09 -3.67 18.32
C ASP A 176 11.03 -2.49 18.03
N GLN A 177 12.17 -2.72 17.37
CA GLN A 177 13.04 -1.61 16.94
C GLN A 177 12.31 -0.66 15.98
N MET A 178 11.42 -1.19 15.13
CA MET A 178 10.62 -0.39 14.19
C MET A 178 9.72 0.61 14.91
N ARG A 179 9.26 0.32 16.14
CA ARG A 179 8.43 1.23 16.93
C ARG A 179 9.11 2.56 17.25
N SER A 180 10.44 2.60 17.26
CA SER A 180 11.22 3.80 17.60
C SER A 180 11.57 4.68 16.40
N ILE A 181 11.27 4.24 15.17
CA ILE A 181 11.53 5.01 13.95
C ILE A 181 10.66 6.28 13.95
N ARG A 182 11.28 7.44 13.73
CA ARG A 182 10.53 8.69 13.53
C ARG A 182 9.96 8.71 12.12
N ARG A 183 8.77 8.13 11.92
CA ARG A 183 8.16 8.01 10.58
C ARG A 183 7.62 9.32 10.00
N ASN A 184 7.26 10.29 10.85
CA ASN A 184 6.69 11.60 10.48
C ASN A 184 7.74 12.51 9.82
N CYS A 185 8.15 12.11 8.62
CA CYS A 185 9.03 12.79 7.71
C CYS A 185 8.89 12.20 6.30
N GLU A 186 9.46 12.89 5.32
CA GLU A 186 9.73 12.32 4.00
C GLU A 186 10.59 11.06 4.13
N VAL A 187 10.41 10.11 3.20
CA VAL A 187 11.24 8.89 3.14
C VAL A 187 12.71 9.28 2.93
N PRO A 188 13.63 8.91 3.84
CA PRO A 188 15.05 9.17 3.66
C PRO A 188 15.64 8.38 2.48
N HIS A 189 16.78 8.81 1.95
CA HIS A 189 17.48 8.08 0.89
C HIS A 189 18.20 6.81 1.41
N GLU A 190 18.43 6.69 2.72
CA GLU A 190 19.12 5.56 3.35
C GLU A 190 18.61 5.30 4.78
N GLY A 191 18.96 4.13 5.32
CA GLY A 191 18.67 3.72 6.69
C GLY A 191 17.36 2.96 6.84
N ALA A 192 17.07 2.57 8.09
CA ALA A 192 15.98 1.67 8.46
C ALA A 192 14.63 1.92 7.75
N MET A 193 14.17 3.17 7.69
CA MET A 193 12.90 3.50 7.04
C MET A 193 12.97 3.37 5.52
N CYS A 194 14.10 3.73 4.90
CA CYS A 194 14.32 3.53 3.47
C CYS A 194 14.28 2.03 3.14
N ASP A 195 15.05 1.23 3.88
CA ASP A 195 15.18 -0.20 3.64
C ASP A 195 13.83 -0.94 3.75
N LEU A 196 13.00 -0.63 4.75
CA LEU A 196 11.66 -1.20 4.91
C LEU A 196 10.73 -0.93 3.71
N LEU A 197 11.01 0.14 2.96
CA LEU A 197 10.22 0.58 1.81
C LEU A 197 10.89 0.25 0.46
N TRP A 198 12.15 -0.20 0.42
CA TRP A 198 12.88 -0.42 -0.83
C TRP A 198 13.63 -1.76 -0.97
N SER A 199 13.81 -2.52 0.11
CA SER A 199 14.57 -3.77 0.07
C SER A 199 13.82 -4.91 -0.62
N ASP A 200 14.57 -5.81 -1.26
CA ASP A 200 14.04 -6.95 -2.01
C ASP A 200 14.66 -8.30 -1.60
N PRO A 201 13.87 -9.38 -1.50
CA PRO A 201 14.41 -10.72 -1.38
C PRO A 201 15.06 -11.18 -2.69
N GLU A 202 16.17 -11.91 -2.59
CA GLU A 202 16.87 -12.52 -3.73
C GLU A 202 17.53 -13.84 -3.32
N ASP A 203 17.79 -14.74 -4.28
CA ASP A 203 18.53 -16.00 -4.08
C ASP A 203 20.04 -15.75 -3.89
N ILE A 204 20.38 -15.04 -2.81
CA ILE A 204 21.74 -14.75 -2.35
C ILE A 204 21.91 -15.17 -0.88
N ASP A 205 23.16 -15.24 -0.42
CA ASP A 205 23.48 -15.38 1.00
C ASP A 205 23.67 -14.00 1.64
N GLY A 206 23.01 -13.74 2.77
CA GLY A 206 23.17 -12.51 3.54
C GLY A 206 22.55 -11.29 2.86
N TRP A 207 23.29 -10.18 2.86
CA TRP A 207 22.85 -8.89 2.32
C TRP A 207 23.61 -8.52 1.05
N GLY A 208 22.91 -7.95 0.08
CA GLY A 208 23.46 -7.42 -1.17
C GLY A 208 23.05 -5.97 -1.41
N LEU A 209 23.74 -5.29 -2.32
CA LEU A 209 23.36 -3.94 -2.76
C LEU A 209 22.14 -4.01 -3.68
N SER A 210 21.12 -3.20 -3.40
CA SER A 210 19.93 -3.12 -4.23
C SER A 210 20.23 -2.45 -5.58
N PRO A 211 19.80 -3.04 -6.72
CA PRO A 211 19.91 -2.40 -8.02
C PRO A 211 18.99 -1.17 -8.16
N ARG A 212 18.06 -0.96 -7.22
CA ARG A 212 17.15 0.21 -7.20
C ARG A 212 17.85 1.51 -6.81
N GLY A 213 19.06 1.42 -6.26
CA GLY A 213 19.78 2.58 -5.70
C GLY A 213 19.30 3.00 -4.31
N ALA A 214 18.39 2.24 -3.69
CA ALA A 214 17.87 2.40 -2.34
C ALA A 214 17.52 1.01 -1.76
N GLY A 215 17.64 0.85 -0.44
CA GLY A 215 17.46 -0.43 0.25
C GLY A 215 18.53 -1.48 -0.08
N TYR A 216 18.24 -2.73 0.26
CA TYR A 216 19.17 -3.87 0.12
C TYR A 216 18.51 -5.07 -0.55
N LEU A 217 19.33 -5.94 -1.13
CA LEU A 217 18.94 -7.32 -1.39
C LEU A 217 19.14 -8.14 -0.11
N PHE A 218 18.28 -9.12 0.15
CA PHE A 218 18.43 -10.03 1.30
C PHE A 218 18.09 -11.48 0.98
N GLY A 219 18.89 -12.39 1.54
CA GLY A 219 18.79 -13.83 1.36
C GLY A 219 17.82 -14.54 2.30
N GLY A 220 17.65 -15.84 2.05
CA GLY A 220 16.81 -16.71 2.87
C GLY A 220 17.34 -16.92 4.29
N ASP A 221 18.65 -16.81 4.51
CA ASP A 221 19.29 -16.84 5.84
C ASP A 221 18.89 -15.62 6.68
N VAL A 222 18.81 -14.43 6.06
CA VAL A 222 18.35 -13.20 6.71
C VAL A 222 16.88 -13.33 7.11
N VAL A 223 16.04 -13.86 6.21
CA VAL A 223 14.61 -14.12 6.50
C VAL A 223 14.46 -15.10 7.65
N CYS A 224 15.20 -16.22 7.61
CA CYS A 224 15.18 -17.23 8.66
C CYS A 224 15.54 -16.62 10.02
N GLN A 225 16.67 -15.90 10.10
CA GLN A 225 17.12 -15.26 11.33
C GLN A 225 16.10 -14.24 11.87
N PHE A 226 15.53 -13.41 11.00
CA PHE A 226 14.53 -12.42 11.40
C PHE A 226 13.26 -13.08 11.94
N ASN A 227 12.76 -14.11 11.25
CA ASN A 227 11.56 -14.85 11.68
C ASN A 227 11.78 -15.56 13.01
N GLU A 228 12.91 -16.26 13.18
CA GLU A 228 13.27 -16.92 14.44
C GLU A 228 13.36 -15.94 15.61
N THR A 229 14.06 -14.81 15.40
CA THR A 229 14.25 -13.77 16.41
C THR A 229 12.92 -13.18 16.88
N ASN A 230 11.98 -12.98 15.95
CA ASN A 230 10.70 -12.33 16.20
C ASN A 230 9.54 -13.32 16.42
N LYS A 231 9.82 -14.64 16.39
CA LYS A 231 8.83 -15.73 16.51
C LYS A 231 7.72 -15.66 15.46
N LEU A 232 8.06 -15.20 14.27
CA LEU A 232 7.18 -15.07 13.12
C LEU A 232 7.20 -16.36 12.30
N ASP A 233 6.06 -16.64 11.67
CA ASP A 233 5.90 -17.80 10.79
C ASP A 233 6.07 -17.39 9.31
N LEU A 234 5.82 -16.11 8.99
CA LEU A 234 5.85 -15.58 7.62
C LEU A 234 6.17 -14.08 7.58
N ILE A 235 6.95 -13.69 6.57
CA ILE A 235 7.03 -12.30 6.07
C ILE A 235 6.13 -12.19 4.84
N CYS A 236 5.15 -11.30 4.87
CA CYS A 236 4.32 -10.93 3.72
C CYS A 236 4.72 -9.53 3.24
N ARG A 237 5.01 -9.40 1.94
CA ARG A 237 5.50 -8.14 1.34
C ARG A 237 4.94 -7.88 -0.05
N SER A 238 5.22 -6.70 -0.63
CA SER A 238 4.70 -6.24 -1.95
C SER A 238 5.78 -5.76 -2.94
N HIS A 239 5.76 -4.54 -3.51
CA HIS A 239 6.83 -3.81 -4.27
C HIS A 239 7.45 -4.44 -5.55
N GLN A 240 7.58 -5.76 -5.60
CA GLN A 240 8.13 -6.49 -6.74
C GLN A 240 6.97 -7.07 -7.52
N LEU A 241 6.86 -6.64 -8.78
CA LEU A 241 5.93 -7.23 -9.74
C LEU A 241 6.17 -8.74 -9.82
N VAL A 242 5.09 -9.50 -9.61
CA VAL A 242 5.07 -10.95 -9.82
C VAL A 242 4.02 -11.25 -10.88
N MET A 243 4.40 -11.99 -11.93
CA MET A 243 3.53 -12.28 -13.07
C MET A 243 2.30 -13.10 -12.68
N GLU A 244 2.47 -14.00 -11.73
CA GLU A 244 1.46 -14.90 -11.18
C GLU A 244 0.65 -14.28 -10.02
N GLY A 245 0.86 -13.00 -9.72
CA GLY A 245 0.18 -12.26 -8.66
C GLY A 245 0.73 -12.50 -7.25
N TYR A 246 1.39 -13.63 -6.97
CA TYR A 246 2.17 -13.83 -5.75
C TYR A 246 3.35 -14.79 -5.96
N LYS A 247 4.40 -14.65 -5.15
CA LYS A 247 5.58 -15.53 -5.16
C LYS A 247 6.01 -15.87 -3.75
N ALA A 248 6.02 -17.15 -3.42
CA ALA A 248 6.62 -17.65 -2.19
C ALA A 248 8.13 -17.89 -2.39
N MET A 249 8.92 -17.59 -1.36
CA MET A 249 10.37 -17.77 -1.36
C MET A 249 10.83 -18.40 -0.03
N PHE A 250 12.03 -18.98 -0.05
CA PHE A 250 12.73 -19.47 1.14
C PHE A 250 11.90 -20.43 1.99
N ASN A 251 11.42 -21.52 1.36
CA ASN A 251 10.57 -22.55 1.98
C ASN A 251 9.26 -21.97 2.55
N ASP A 252 8.60 -21.09 1.78
CA ASP A 252 7.32 -20.44 2.11
C ASP A 252 7.33 -19.59 3.39
N THR A 253 8.51 -19.15 3.83
CA THR A 253 8.69 -18.25 5.00
C THR A 253 8.71 -16.77 4.62
N LEU A 254 8.75 -16.47 3.31
CA LEU A 254 8.47 -15.15 2.75
C LEU A 254 7.51 -15.29 1.58
N VAL A 255 6.57 -14.35 1.44
CA VAL A 255 5.71 -14.22 0.27
C VAL A 255 5.63 -12.78 -0.21
N THR A 256 5.77 -12.60 -1.52
CA THR A 256 5.43 -11.37 -2.22
C THR A 256 4.01 -11.48 -2.76
N VAL A 257 3.15 -10.52 -2.43
CA VAL A 257 1.76 -10.39 -2.91
C VAL A 257 1.68 -9.13 -3.78
N TRP A 258 1.13 -9.25 -4.98
CA TRP A 258 0.98 -8.16 -5.93
C TRP A 258 -0.49 -8.00 -6.32
N SER A 259 -1.06 -6.80 -6.15
CA SER A 259 -2.51 -6.58 -6.27
C SER A 259 -2.94 -5.66 -7.43
N ALA A 260 -2.02 -5.32 -8.35
CA ALA A 260 -2.31 -4.50 -9.53
C ALA A 260 -2.22 -5.34 -10.83
N PRO A 261 -3.34 -5.88 -11.34
CA PRO A 261 -3.33 -6.77 -12.52
C PRO A 261 -3.03 -5.97 -13.79
N ASN A 262 -2.41 -6.62 -14.77
CA ASN A 262 -1.93 -6.00 -16.00
C ASN A 262 -1.27 -4.63 -15.74
N TYR A 263 -0.27 -4.63 -14.85
CA TYR A 263 0.34 -3.43 -14.30
C TYR A 263 0.78 -2.46 -15.41
N CYS A 264 0.57 -1.16 -15.15
CA CYS A 264 0.80 -0.09 -16.13
C CYS A 264 0.05 -0.30 -17.46
N TYR A 265 -1.04 -1.08 -17.43
CA TYR A 265 -1.85 -1.48 -18.58
C TYR A 265 -1.09 -2.27 -19.65
N ARG A 266 0.08 -2.85 -19.32
CA ARG A 266 0.99 -3.45 -20.32
C ARG A 266 1.74 -4.70 -19.85
N CYS A 267 1.92 -4.90 -18.55
CA CYS A 267 2.77 -5.97 -18.04
C CYS A 267 2.14 -7.36 -18.24
N GLY A 268 0.81 -7.47 -18.33
CA GLY A 268 0.12 -8.74 -18.55
C GLY A 268 0.13 -9.72 -17.38
N ASN A 269 0.55 -9.29 -16.18
CA ASN A 269 0.48 -10.07 -14.95
C ASN A 269 -0.97 -10.22 -14.46
N VAL A 270 -1.25 -11.26 -13.68
CA VAL A 270 -2.43 -11.31 -12.82
C VAL A 270 -2.14 -10.64 -11.48
N ALA A 271 -3.18 -10.43 -10.68
CA ALA A 271 -3.06 -9.93 -9.31
C ALA A 271 -3.54 -10.98 -8.31
N SER A 272 -3.14 -10.81 -7.05
CA SER A 272 -3.65 -11.62 -5.96
C SER A 272 -3.84 -10.81 -4.68
N ILE A 273 -4.60 -11.40 -3.76
CA ILE A 273 -4.69 -11.03 -2.35
C ILE A 273 -4.47 -12.28 -1.51
N LEU A 274 -3.94 -12.11 -0.30
CA LEU A 274 -3.76 -13.19 0.66
C LEU A 274 -4.82 -13.10 1.76
N GLU A 275 -5.74 -14.05 1.77
CA GLU A 275 -6.69 -14.21 2.87
C GLU A 275 -6.10 -15.11 3.96
N LEU A 276 -6.28 -14.66 5.21
CA LEU A 276 -5.96 -15.40 6.41
C LEU A 276 -7.26 -15.62 7.19
N ASP A 277 -7.59 -16.89 7.41
CA ASP A 277 -8.74 -17.26 8.27
C ASP A 277 -8.40 -17.13 9.77
N GLU A 278 -9.35 -17.46 10.64
CA GLU A 278 -9.21 -17.42 12.11
C GLU A 278 -8.07 -18.32 12.65
N HIS A 279 -7.57 -19.25 11.84
CA HIS A 279 -6.48 -20.17 12.16
C HIS A 279 -5.19 -19.86 11.39
N LEU A 280 -5.13 -18.70 10.72
CA LEU A 280 -4.03 -18.26 9.86
C LEU A 280 -3.77 -19.19 8.67
N ASN A 281 -4.76 -19.98 8.24
CA ASN A 281 -4.64 -20.71 6.98
C ASN A 281 -4.62 -19.70 5.83
N LYS A 282 -3.67 -19.89 4.94
CA LYS A 282 -3.40 -19.00 3.80
C LYS A 282 -4.25 -19.41 2.61
N ASN A 283 -5.00 -18.47 2.04
CA ASN A 283 -5.70 -18.64 0.76
C ASN A 283 -5.37 -17.47 -0.18
N PHE A 284 -4.66 -17.76 -1.27
CA PHE A 284 -4.38 -16.76 -2.30
C PHE A 284 -5.54 -16.69 -3.29
N LYS A 285 -6.22 -15.56 -3.37
CA LYS A 285 -7.24 -15.30 -4.38
C LYS A 285 -6.62 -14.54 -5.53
N ILE A 286 -6.58 -15.15 -6.71
CA ILE A 286 -6.07 -14.56 -7.95
C ILE A 286 -7.21 -13.88 -8.70
N PHE A 287 -6.95 -12.71 -9.27
CA PHE A 287 -7.90 -11.98 -10.11
C PHE A 287 -7.20 -11.26 -11.28
N GLU A 288 -7.96 -11.06 -12.35
CA GLU A 288 -7.50 -10.37 -13.56
C GLU A 288 -7.91 -8.90 -13.54
N ALA A 289 -7.42 -8.12 -14.52
CA ALA A 289 -7.78 -6.73 -14.66
C ALA A 289 -9.28 -6.59 -14.95
N ALA A 290 -9.90 -5.56 -14.37
CA ALA A 290 -11.29 -5.21 -14.59
C ALA A 290 -11.58 -5.05 -16.10
N PRO A 291 -12.82 -5.31 -16.55
CA PRO A 291 -13.18 -5.18 -17.97
C PRO A 291 -12.78 -3.82 -18.56
N ALA A 292 -12.41 -3.80 -19.84
CA ALA A 292 -11.93 -2.59 -20.51
C ALA A 292 -12.99 -1.47 -20.48
N GLU A 293 -14.27 -1.83 -20.55
CA GLU A 293 -15.40 -0.90 -20.51
C GLU A 293 -15.46 -0.12 -19.19
N ALA A 294 -15.00 -0.72 -18.08
CA ALA A 294 -14.86 -0.02 -16.80
C ALA A 294 -13.66 0.93 -16.80
N ARG A 295 -12.58 0.60 -17.52
CA ARG A 295 -11.32 1.36 -17.56
C ARG A 295 -11.33 2.53 -18.55
N GLU A 296 -12.11 2.44 -19.63
CA GLU A 296 -12.15 3.42 -20.72
C GLU A 296 -12.81 4.77 -20.37
N ALA A 297 -13.53 4.84 -19.25
CA ALA A 297 -14.09 6.08 -18.73
C ALA A 297 -12.98 7.01 -18.17
N GLY A 298 -12.28 7.71 -19.06
CA GLY A 298 -11.33 8.78 -18.72
C GLY A 298 -9.89 8.60 -19.20
N GLN A 299 -9.57 7.50 -19.90
CA GLN A 299 -8.23 7.30 -20.48
C GLN A 299 -8.03 8.20 -21.71
N ARG A 300 -6.89 8.92 -21.75
CA ARG A 300 -6.45 9.65 -22.94
C ARG A 300 -5.73 8.71 -23.90
N ASN A 301 -5.77 9.03 -25.20
CA ASN A 301 -5.08 8.28 -26.26
C ASN A 301 -3.53 8.39 -26.21
N GLU A 302 -2.96 9.22 -25.33
CA GLU A 302 -1.51 9.36 -25.17
C GLU A 302 -1.07 8.62 -23.91
N VAL A 303 -0.08 7.73 -24.06
CA VAL A 303 0.57 7.01 -22.96
C VAL A 303 1.47 8.00 -22.19
N PRO A 304 1.21 8.28 -20.90
CA PRO A 304 2.10 9.09 -20.08
C PRO A 304 3.56 8.63 -20.14
N ALA A 305 4.49 9.59 -20.17
CA ALA A 305 5.92 9.31 -20.25
C ALA A 305 6.47 8.48 -19.07
N TYR A 306 5.83 8.52 -17.90
CA TYR A 306 6.21 7.72 -16.74
C TYR A 306 5.78 6.24 -16.79
N PHE A 307 5.06 5.82 -17.85
CA PHE A 307 4.83 4.40 -18.15
C PHE A 307 5.96 3.76 -18.96
N LEU A 308 6.93 4.56 -19.43
CA LEU A 308 8.12 4.13 -20.17
C LEU A 308 9.31 4.00 -19.24
#